data_AF-A0A969SN70-F1
#
_entry.id   AF-A0A969SN70-F1
#
_cell.length_a   1.000
_cell.length_b   1.000
_cell.length_c   1.000
_cell.angle_alpha   90.00
_cell.angle_beta   90.00
_cell.angle_gamma   90.00
#
_symmetry.space_group_name_H-M   'P 1'
#
loop_
_entity.id
_entity.type
_entity.pdbx_description
1 polymer ?
#
loop_
_entity_poly.entity_id
_entity_poly.type
_entity_poly.pdbx_seq_one_letter_code
_entity_poly.pdbx_strand_id
1 'polypeptide(L)'
;MATIKRVIKAFGDYFKKGKAGDIGLLESELYGISINSEVEAKLQDFVGYYPKINLEQLSQLPEGTLGYEYAQHMYKCGIEPLEISEDLREEANKNPFALRYIVTHDIFHILLGFDTSYAGEMGVFAFTVGQN
;
A
#
# COMPACT_ATOMS: atom_id res chain seq x y z
N MET A 1 -1.13 15.86 8.86
CA MET A 1 0.23 15.92 9.41
C MET A 1 0.23 15.30 10.79
N ALA A 2 0.67 14.05 10.81
CA ALA A 2 0.81 13.27 12.01
C ALA A 2 1.80 13.88 12.99
N THR A 3 1.57 13.64 14.29
CA THR A 3 2.48 14.08 15.35
C THR A 3 3.75 13.23 15.37
N ILE A 4 4.87 13.79 15.84
CA ILE A 4 6.14 13.05 16.04
C ILE A 4 5.93 11.79 16.88
N LYS A 5 5.09 11.89 17.92
CA LYS A 5 4.72 10.75 18.79
C LYS A 5 4.06 9.62 17.98
N ARG A 6 3.26 9.95 16.96
CA ARG A 6 2.61 8.96 16.10
C ARG A 6 3.57 8.29 15.13
N VAL A 7 4.50 9.04 14.55
CA VAL A 7 5.57 8.50 13.71
C VAL A 7 6.41 7.49 14.50
N ILE A 8 6.85 7.85 15.71
CA ILE A 8 7.60 6.94 16.59
C ILE A 8 6.81 5.66 16.88
N LYS A 9 5.50 5.77 17.12
CA LYS A 9 4.62 4.61 17.32
C LYS A 9 4.56 3.72 16.06
N ALA A 10 4.43 4.30 14.87
CA ALA A 10 4.38 3.55 13.61
C ALA A 10 5.65 2.72 13.41
N PHE A 11 6.83 3.35 13.56
CA PHE A 11 8.12 2.64 13.55
C PHE A 11 8.20 1.55 14.63
N GLY A 12 7.73 1.85 15.84
CA GLY A 12 7.68 0.86 16.91
C GLY A 12 6.78 -0.35 16.61
N ASP A 13 5.61 -0.13 16.00
CA ASP A 13 4.69 -1.20 15.61
C ASP A 13 5.23 -2.02 14.42
N TYR A 14 5.93 -1.41 13.47
CA TYR A 14 6.61 -2.12 12.40
C TYR A 14 7.71 -3.06 12.93
N PHE A 15 8.67 -2.53 13.70
CA PHE A 15 9.77 -3.36 14.20
C PHE A 15 9.32 -4.44 15.19
N LYS A 16 8.21 -4.24 15.92
CA LYS A 16 7.71 -5.21 16.90
C LYS A 16 6.69 -6.20 16.34
N LYS A 17 5.91 -5.80 15.34
CA LYS A 17 4.71 -6.52 14.88
C LYS A 17 4.62 -6.68 13.36
N GLY A 18 5.59 -6.15 12.60
CA GLY A 18 5.57 -6.17 11.13
C GLY A 18 4.50 -5.28 10.50
N LYS A 19 3.87 -4.37 11.26
CA LYS A 19 2.78 -3.51 10.76
C LYS A 19 3.32 -2.32 9.97
N ALA A 20 3.53 -2.51 8.67
CA ALA A 20 4.09 -1.50 7.77
C ALA A 20 3.08 -0.45 7.26
N GLY A 21 1.77 -0.71 7.33
CA GLY A 21 0.75 0.14 6.67
C GLY A 21 0.77 1.59 7.15
N ASP A 22 0.86 1.80 8.46
CA ASP A 22 0.96 3.14 9.03
C ASP A 22 2.24 3.88 8.62
N ILE A 23 3.37 3.17 8.47
CA ILE A 23 4.63 3.78 8.03
C ILE A 23 4.50 4.21 6.58
N GLY A 24 4.02 3.32 5.70
CA GLY A 24 3.84 3.63 4.29
C GLY A 24 2.96 4.87 4.08
N LEU A 25 1.85 4.97 4.83
CA LEU A 25 0.98 6.14 4.77
C LEU A 25 1.73 7.42 5.17
N LEU A 26 2.43 7.41 6.29
CA LEU A 26 3.13 8.59 6.81
C LEU A 26 4.34 8.98 5.96
N GLU A 27 5.05 8.01 5.38
CA GLU A 27 6.16 8.27 4.46
C GLU A 27 5.66 8.90 3.15
N SER A 28 4.52 8.45 2.63
CA SER A 28 3.95 9.04 1.41
C SER A 28 3.60 10.53 1.58
N GLU A 29 3.19 10.96 2.78
CA GLU A 29 3.00 12.39 3.08
C GLU A 29 4.33 13.17 3.07
N LEU A 30 5.44 12.52 3.46
CA LEU A 30 6.77 13.13 3.50
C LEU A 30 7.39 13.27 2.11
N TYR A 31 7.10 12.36 1.19
CA TYR A 31 7.68 12.40 -0.17
C TYR A 31 7.14 13.54 -1.03
N GLY A 32 6.06 14.23 -0.61
CA GLY A 32 5.57 15.43 -1.28
C GLY A 32 5.23 15.24 -2.76
N ILE A 33 4.85 14.02 -3.14
CA ILE A 33 4.51 13.65 -4.52
C ILE A 33 3.32 14.50 -4.94
N SER A 34 3.51 15.35 -5.94
CA SER A 34 2.42 16.17 -6.50
C SER A 34 1.47 15.26 -7.26
N ILE A 35 0.25 15.14 -6.77
CA ILE A 35 -0.76 14.27 -7.39
C ILE A 35 -1.33 14.99 -8.60
N ASN A 36 -1.44 14.27 -9.70
CA ASN A 36 -2.13 14.76 -10.87
C ASN A 36 -3.62 14.96 -10.54
N SER A 37 -4.13 16.16 -10.79
CA SER A 37 -5.51 16.54 -10.44
C SER A 37 -6.57 15.64 -11.09
N GLU A 38 -6.29 15.06 -12.27
CA GLU A 38 -7.20 14.12 -12.92
C GLU A 38 -7.25 12.78 -12.15
N VAL A 39 -6.09 12.29 -11.72
CA VAL A 39 -5.98 11.06 -10.91
C VAL A 39 -6.63 11.27 -9.56
N GLU A 40 -6.37 12.41 -8.90
CA GLU A 40 -6.98 12.77 -7.63
C GLU A 40 -8.52 12.79 -7.72
N ALA A 41 -9.07 13.39 -8.78
CA ALA A 41 -10.52 13.45 -8.98
C ALA A 41 -11.14 12.05 -9.11
N LYS A 42 -10.49 11.13 -9.84
CA LYS A 42 -10.95 9.73 -9.98
C LYS A 42 -10.89 8.94 -8.67
N LEU A 43 -10.00 9.32 -7.76
CA LEU A 43 -9.84 8.64 -6.46
C LEU A 43 -10.84 9.08 -5.40
N GLN A 44 -11.56 10.19 -5.60
CA GLN A 44 -12.57 10.67 -4.64
C GLN A 44 -13.67 9.64 -4.38
N ASP A 45 -14.08 8.89 -5.41
CA ASP A 45 -15.09 7.82 -5.29
C ASP A 45 -14.61 6.61 -4.45
N PHE A 46 -13.30 6.53 -4.16
CA PHE A 46 -12.67 5.43 -3.44
C PHE A 46 -12.13 5.84 -2.07
N VAL A 47 -12.46 7.04 -1.57
CA VAL A 47 -12.09 7.48 -0.22
C VAL A 47 -12.58 6.47 0.80
N GLY A 48 -11.69 6.01 1.68
CA GLY A 48 -11.99 5.02 2.70
C GLY A 48 -12.19 3.59 2.19
N TYR A 49 -11.95 3.32 0.91
CA TYR A 49 -12.03 1.96 0.36
C TYR A 49 -10.72 1.19 0.53
N TYR A 50 -10.64 0.41 1.61
CA TYR A 50 -9.53 -0.52 1.89
C TYR A 50 -10.11 -1.73 2.63
N PRO A 51 -10.74 -2.67 1.91
CA PRO A 51 -11.33 -3.84 2.55
C PRO A 51 -10.25 -4.71 3.20
N LYS A 52 -10.63 -5.43 4.26
CA LYS A 52 -9.77 -6.47 4.82
C LYS A 52 -9.59 -7.58 3.79
N ILE A 53 -8.34 -7.99 3.59
CA ILE A 53 -8.00 -9.04 2.65
C ILE A 53 -7.76 -10.35 3.41
N ASN A 54 -8.43 -11.41 2.97
CA ASN A 54 -8.21 -12.76 3.48
C ASN A 54 -7.37 -13.55 2.47
N LEU A 55 -6.07 -13.69 2.74
CA LEU A 55 -5.14 -14.39 1.86
C LEU A 55 -5.51 -15.87 1.66
N GLU A 56 -6.04 -16.53 2.70
CA GLU A 56 -6.47 -17.92 2.60
C GLU A 56 -7.58 -18.06 1.56
N GLN A 57 -8.61 -17.21 1.62
CA GLN A 57 -9.68 -17.21 0.62
C GLN A 57 -9.18 -16.91 -0.79
N LEU A 58 -8.28 -15.93 -0.93
CA LEU A 58 -7.71 -15.57 -2.22
C LEU A 58 -6.86 -16.71 -2.81
N SER A 59 -6.13 -17.45 -1.99
CA SER A 59 -5.31 -18.59 -2.41
C SER A 59 -6.12 -19.76 -3.00
N GLN A 60 -7.43 -19.80 -2.74
CA GLN A 60 -8.34 -20.83 -3.29
C GLN A 60 -8.95 -20.43 -4.64
N LEU A 61 -8.68 -19.23 -5.15
CA LEU A 61 -9.10 -18.82 -6.48
C LEU A 61 -8.30 -19.57 -7.56
N PRO A 62 -8.78 -19.63 -8.81
CA PRO A 62 -8.03 -20.25 -9.89
C PRO A 62 -6.66 -19.60 -10.12
N GLU A 63 -5.67 -20.43 -10.46
CA GLU A 63 -4.31 -20.00 -10.84
C GLU A 63 -4.36 -18.96 -11.98
N GLY A 64 -3.49 -17.96 -11.91
CA GLY A 64 -3.45 -16.85 -12.86
C GLY A 64 -4.50 -15.75 -12.62
N THR A 65 -5.42 -15.91 -11.67
CA THR A 65 -6.27 -14.78 -11.24
C THR A 65 -5.47 -13.83 -10.35
N LEU A 66 -5.79 -12.53 -10.40
CA LEU A 66 -5.12 -11.52 -9.57
C LEU A 66 -5.16 -11.89 -8.08
N GLY A 67 -6.29 -12.40 -7.59
CA GLY A 67 -6.41 -12.80 -6.20
C GLY A 67 -5.48 -13.95 -5.83
N TYR A 68 -5.42 -15.00 -6.66
CA TYR A 68 -4.50 -16.12 -6.47
C TYR A 68 -3.05 -15.65 -6.47
N GLU A 69 -2.63 -14.91 -7.50
CA GLU A 69 -1.26 -14.42 -7.64
C GLU A 69 -0.85 -13.49 -6.50
N TYR A 70 -1.78 -12.66 -6.02
CA TYR A 70 -1.55 -11.80 -4.85
C TYR A 70 -1.34 -12.60 -3.57
N ALA A 71 -2.15 -13.64 -3.32
CA ALA A 71 -1.93 -14.51 -2.18
C ALA A 71 -0.57 -15.21 -2.24
N GLN A 72 -0.21 -15.75 -3.41
CA GLN A 72 1.10 -16.41 -3.58
C GLN A 72 2.27 -15.44 -3.42
N HIS A 73 2.15 -14.20 -3.95
CA HIS A 73 3.17 -13.15 -3.77
C HIS A 73 3.39 -12.85 -2.28
N MET A 74 2.30 -12.63 -1.54
CA MET A 74 2.36 -12.35 -0.10
C MET A 74 3.01 -13.48 0.69
N TYR A 75 2.61 -14.74 0.44
CA TYR A 75 3.22 -15.90 1.09
C TYR A 75 4.69 -16.08 0.76
N LYS A 76 5.09 -15.87 -0.50
CA LYS A 76 6.48 -15.99 -0.95
C LYS A 76 7.37 -14.95 -0.27
N CYS A 77 6.89 -13.73 -0.12
CA CYS A 77 7.63 -12.64 0.50
C CYS A 77 7.53 -12.65 2.04
N GLY A 78 6.64 -13.48 2.62
CA GLY A 78 6.43 -13.56 4.06
C GLY A 78 5.84 -12.28 4.65
N ILE A 79 5.00 -11.58 3.87
CA ILE A 79 4.36 -10.32 4.24
C ILE A 79 2.84 -10.48 4.30
N GLU A 80 2.21 -9.55 5.00
CA GLU A 80 0.75 -9.49 5.16
C GLU A 80 0.19 -8.26 4.41
N PRO A 81 -1.07 -8.30 3.96
CA PRO A 81 -1.72 -7.13 3.38
C PRO A 81 -1.64 -5.94 4.33
N LEU A 82 -1.28 -4.78 3.80
CA LEU A 82 -1.13 -3.58 4.61
C LEU A 82 -2.49 -3.16 5.20
N GLU A 83 -2.55 -3.07 6.52
CA GLU A 83 -3.69 -2.52 7.26
C GLU A 83 -3.33 -1.14 7.84
N ILE A 84 -4.29 -0.22 7.78
CA ILE A 84 -4.19 1.10 8.41
C ILE A 84 -4.86 1.04 9.77
N SER A 85 -4.15 1.50 10.80
CA SER A 85 -4.70 1.56 12.16
C SER A 85 -5.91 2.51 12.23
N GLU A 86 -6.87 2.17 13.08
CA GLU A 86 -8.13 2.94 13.24
C GLU A 86 -7.89 4.44 13.47
N ASP A 87 -6.86 4.76 14.25
CA ASP A 87 -6.50 6.14 14.62
C ASP A 87 -5.89 6.96 13.47
N LEU A 88 -5.49 6.33 12.35
CA LEU A 88 -5.02 7.00 11.14
C LEU A 88 -6.06 7.05 10.02
N ARG A 89 -7.25 6.47 10.19
CA ARG A 89 -8.27 6.43 9.13
C ARG A 89 -8.69 7.81 8.65
N GLU A 90 -8.83 8.78 9.55
CA GLU A 90 -9.18 10.14 9.18
C GLU A 90 -8.07 10.81 8.34
N GLU A 91 -6.81 10.56 8.68
CA GLU A 91 -5.66 11.08 7.94
C GLU A 91 -5.54 10.39 6.57
N ALA A 92 -5.73 9.07 6.53
CA ALA A 92 -5.77 8.30 5.30
C ALA A 92 -6.86 8.77 4.33
N ASN A 93 -8.05 9.12 4.85
CA ASN A 93 -9.16 9.63 4.03
C ASN A 93 -8.90 11.03 3.47
N LYS A 94 -8.04 11.84 4.12
CA LYS A 94 -7.62 13.15 3.60
C LYS A 94 -6.63 13.03 2.44
N ASN A 95 -6.01 11.87 2.27
CA ASN A 95 -5.06 11.59 1.20
C ASN A 95 -5.40 10.26 0.50
N PRO A 96 -6.46 10.22 -0.32
CA PRO A 96 -6.91 8.98 -0.96
C PRO A 96 -5.88 8.41 -1.92
N PHE A 97 -4.99 9.23 -2.50
CA PHE A 97 -3.88 8.77 -3.32
C PHE A 97 -2.88 7.95 -2.50
N ALA A 98 -2.38 8.51 -1.40
CA ALA A 98 -1.47 7.82 -0.50
C ALA A 98 -2.06 6.49 -0.03
N LEU A 99 -3.30 6.55 0.48
CA LEU A 99 -4.02 5.35 0.93
C LEU A 99 -4.15 4.32 -0.19
N ARG A 100 -4.55 4.74 -1.40
CA ARG A 100 -4.72 3.82 -2.52
C ARG A 100 -3.39 3.21 -2.95
N TYR A 101 -2.35 4.03 -3.06
CA TYR A 101 -1.02 3.60 -3.46
C TYR A 101 -0.50 2.52 -2.51
N ILE A 102 -0.49 2.76 -1.20
CA ILE A 102 0.06 1.81 -0.23
C ILE A 102 -0.73 0.49 -0.21
N VAL A 103 -2.07 0.53 -0.20
CA VAL A 103 -2.88 -0.71 -0.11
C VAL A 103 -2.90 -1.53 -1.40
N THR A 104 -2.41 -0.96 -2.50
CA THR A 104 -2.30 -1.65 -3.80
C THR A 104 -0.86 -1.82 -4.28
N HIS A 105 0.13 -1.38 -3.50
CA HIS A 105 1.55 -1.41 -3.87
C HIS A 105 1.98 -2.78 -4.37
N ASP A 106 1.68 -3.83 -3.60
CA ASP A 106 2.15 -5.19 -3.90
C ASP A 106 1.44 -5.79 -5.12
N ILE A 107 0.30 -5.22 -5.53
CA ILE A 107 -0.33 -5.57 -6.81
C ILE A 107 0.51 -5.09 -7.99
N PHE A 108 1.25 -3.98 -7.86
CA PHE A 108 2.12 -3.49 -8.94
C PHE A 108 3.27 -4.43 -9.22
N HIS A 109 3.86 -5.09 -8.21
CA HIS A 109 4.87 -6.13 -8.44
C HIS A 109 4.33 -7.25 -9.34
N ILE A 110 3.08 -7.65 -9.12
CA ILE A 110 2.42 -8.72 -9.87
C ILE A 110 2.12 -8.28 -11.30
N LEU A 111 1.53 -7.10 -11.48
CA LEU A 111 1.10 -6.62 -12.80
C LEU A 111 2.26 -6.17 -13.69
N LEU A 112 3.32 -5.61 -13.10
CA LEU A 112 4.46 -5.07 -13.82
C LEU A 112 5.61 -6.08 -13.97
N GLY A 113 5.60 -7.17 -13.19
CA GLY A 113 6.65 -8.18 -13.21
C GLY A 113 7.96 -7.74 -12.54
N PHE A 114 7.92 -6.69 -11.71
CA PHE A 114 9.05 -6.31 -10.87
C PHE A 114 9.11 -7.18 -9.62
N ASP A 115 10.29 -7.74 -9.32
CA ASP A 115 10.51 -8.43 -8.05
C ASP A 115 10.62 -7.44 -6.87
N THR A 116 10.83 -7.96 -5.66
CA THR A 116 11.01 -7.18 -4.43
C THR A 116 12.49 -6.93 -4.11
N SER A 117 13.37 -7.04 -5.11
CA SER A 117 14.75 -6.59 -4.95
C SER A 117 14.78 -5.07 -4.95
N TYR A 118 15.86 -4.45 -4.46
CA TYR A 118 15.98 -2.99 -4.52
C TYR A 118 15.76 -2.42 -5.93
N ALA A 119 16.25 -3.10 -6.97
CA ALA A 119 16.02 -2.68 -8.35
C ALA A 119 14.55 -2.82 -8.78
N GLY A 120 13.87 -3.87 -8.33
CA GLY A 120 12.45 -4.09 -8.58
C GLY A 120 11.55 -3.06 -7.89
N GLU A 121 11.83 -2.74 -6.61
CA GLU A 121 11.16 -1.66 -5.86
C GLU A 121 11.32 -0.31 -6.58
N MET A 122 12.54 0.00 -7.06
CA MET A 122 12.78 1.21 -7.86
C MET A 122 12.01 1.21 -9.18
N GLY A 123 11.75 0.03 -9.76
CA GLY A 123 10.91 -0.13 -10.95
C GLY A 123 9.45 0.23 -10.69
N VAL A 124 8.87 -0.28 -9.60
CA VAL A 124 7.51 0.07 -9.15
C VAL A 124 7.41 1.56 -8.82
N PHE A 125 8.39 2.11 -8.13
CA PHE A 125 8.46 3.54 -7.81
C PHE A 125 8.51 4.40 -9.09
N ALA A 126 9.40 4.06 -10.03
CA ALA A 126 9.52 4.79 -11.29
C ALA A 126 8.24 4.73 -12.13
N PHE A 127 7.57 3.58 -12.19
CA PHE A 127 6.27 3.45 -12.85
C PHE A 127 5.22 4.36 -12.21
N THR A 128 5.13 4.35 -10.88
CA THR A 128 4.17 5.17 -10.13
C THR A 128 4.36 6.66 -10.39
N VAL A 129 5.61 7.13 -10.33
CA VAL A 129 5.94 8.53 -10.64
C VAL A 129 5.68 8.86 -12.11
N GLY A 130 5.91 7.93 -13.04
CA GLY A 130 5.68 8.15 -14.47
C GLY A 130 4.23 8.06 -14.93
N GLN A 131 3.32 7.54 -14.09
CA GLN A 131 1.88 7.39 -14.39
C GLN A 131 0.98 8.36 -13.61
N ASN A 132 1.55 9.10 -12.66
CA ASN A 132 0.88 10.16 -11.92
C ASN A 132 1.32 11.53 -12.49
#